data_AF-A0A0L1KK99-F1
#
_entry.id   AF-A0A0L1KK99-F1
#
_cell.length_a   1.000
_cell.length_b   1.000
_cell.length_c   1.000
_cell.angle_alpha   90.00
_cell.angle_beta   90.00
_cell.angle_gamma   90.00
#
_symmetry.space_group_name_H-M   'P 1'
#
loop_
_entity.id
_entity.type
_entity.pdbx_description
1 polymer ?
#
loop_
_entity_poly.entity_id
_entity_poly.type
_entity_poly.pdbx_seq_one_letter_code
_entity_poly.pdbx_strand_id
1 'polypeptide(L)'
;MIRRAPHWYTGSEKSWQRLYALWPWAAGLALGGLYAYDRAPLDDVMRAGFSSVRKSMLNTVSKLESLEDDHELGALELPPDRLFGPLPLKQQMFFAKQALEEENELGDSYITRMITDRIDFGLQRVDEPQNEFYDNGGEGLHNEAVLRYRDFTNQRVKFFNCDRFIRLLNISLESKPIAINFLDIPDGISLILKAMKETSALYTPHLGTRALTLLAMQQPRDGTVEHNIASTPDGIRTLCEVYANTAGDPQETRFVTLLLSSILRTVPGVAQKFHDNKGLDRIFAALNVAQCKGMPQHLRVYKDILAKDPKGVRHYLHTHESPIPILLGVAKGFTEFFGIQEQLYDMLQDCVEQRSTSEFLAYGGMDIMHKAITAWPPETKNTVSLHQKWQKMYRKILNDPECTKYRNTTPELQEAFVQAEKYLAENEKMLSVRPA
;
A
#
# COMPACT_ATOMS: atom_id res chain seq x y z
N MET A 1 -2.95 -32.24 -17.29
CA MET A 1 -2.08 -31.32 -16.51
C MET A 1 -2.83 -30.92 -15.25
N ILE A 2 -2.39 -31.42 -14.11
CA ILE A 2 -2.94 -31.04 -12.80
C ILE A 2 -2.31 -29.69 -12.46
N ARG A 3 -3.12 -28.62 -12.42
CA ARG A 3 -2.64 -27.33 -11.90
C ARG A 3 -2.51 -27.47 -10.38
N ARG A 4 -1.28 -27.61 -9.89
CA ARG A 4 -0.97 -27.56 -8.46
C ARG A 4 -0.71 -26.11 -8.06
N ALA A 5 -1.14 -25.73 -6.86
CA ALA A 5 -0.76 -24.45 -6.29
C ALA A 5 0.78 -24.40 -6.19
N PRO A 6 1.41 -23.33 -6.68
CA PRO A 6 2.87 -23.25 -6.70
C PRO A 6 3.43 -23.29 -5.28
N HIS A 7 4.62 -23.90 -5.10
CA HIS A 7 5.17 -24.25 -3.78
C HIS A 7 5.34 -23.05 -2.83
N TRP A 8 5.38 -21.85 -3.39
CA TRP A 8 5.40 -20.58 -2.66
C TRP A 8 4.09 -20.36 -1.85
N TYR A 9 2.97 -20.98 -2.25
CA TYR A 9 1.69 -20.94 -1.53
C TYR A 9 1.49 -22.13 -0.56
N THR A 10 2.21 -23.25 -0.76
CA THR A 10 2.09 -24.49 0.04
C THR A 10 3.29 -24.76 0.97
N GLY A 11 4.35 -23.97 0.86
CA GLY A 11 5.54 -24.08 1.70
C GLY A 11 5.25 -23.72 3.15
N SER A 12 5.86 -24.44 4.10
CA SER A 12 5.68 -24.18 5.53
C SER A 12 6.01 -22.72 5.87
N GLU A 13 5.14 -22.07 6.64
CA GLU A 13 5.19 -20.67 7.07
C GLU A 13 6.57 -20.27 7.65
N LYS A 14 7.27 -21.23 8.27
CA LYS A 14 8.63 -21.08 8.80
C LYS A 14 9.71 -20.84 7.73
N SER A 15 9.51 -21.36 6.52
CA SER A 15 10.46 -21.21 5.39
C SER A 15 10.41 -19.80 4.82
N TRP A 16 9.20 -19.25 4.72
CA TRP A 16 8.96 -17.87 4.31
C TRP A 16 9.40 -16.86 5.34
N GLN A 17 9.06 -17.08 6.61
CA GLN A 17 9.54 -16.22 7.69
C GLN A 17 11.06 -16.20 7.75
N ARG A 18 11.75 -17.34 7.50
CA ARG A 18 13.22 -17.36 7.40
C ARG A 18 13.72 -16.62 6.18
N LEU A 19 13.11 -16.77 5.01
CA LEU A 19 13.51 -16.05 3.80
C LEU A 19 13.32 -14.53 3.95
N TYR A 20 12.16 -14.08 4.44
CA TYR A 20 11.84 -12.67 4.67
C TYR A 20 12.61 -12.07 5.86
N ALA A 21 12.90 -12.84 6.91
CA ALA A 21 13.74 -12.38 8.02
C ALA A 21 15.21 -12.30 7.64
N LEU A 22 15.69 -13.19 6.76
CA LEU A 22 17.07 -13.16 6.25
C LEU A 22 17.24 -12.23 5.06
N TRP A 23 16.16 -11.79 4.41
CA TRP A 23 16.19 -10.94 3.22
C TRP A 23 16.90 -9.58 3.44
N PRO A 24 16.62 -8.84 4.53
CA PRO A 24 17.37 -7.62 4.84
C PRO A 24 18.87 -7.88 5.00
N TRP A 25 19.25 -9.04 5.54
CA TRP A 25 20.64 -9.43 5.75
C TRP A 25 21.32 -9.91 4.46
N ALA A 26 20.62 -10.68 3.63
CA ALA A 26 21.12 -11.14 2.33
C ALA A 26 21.28 -9.96 1.35
N ALA A 27 20.31 -9.04 1.32
CA ALA A 27 20.41 -7.79 0.57
C ALA A 27 21.54 -6.90 1.15
N GLY A 28 21.62 -6.76 2.48
CA GLY A 28 22.68 -6.00 3.15
C GLY A 28 24.08 -6.56 2.90
N LEU A 29 24.26 -7.89 2.88
CA LEU A 29 25.53 -8.55 2.59
C LEU A 29 25.91 -8.46 1.10
N ALA A 30 24.96 -8.59 0.20
CA ALA A 30 25.19 -8.41 -1.24
C ALA A 30 25.55 -6.95 -1.56
N LEU A 31 24.85 -5.97 -0.97
CA LEU A 31 25.13 -4.55 -1.11
C LEU A 31 26.46 -4.16 -0.44
N GLY A 32 26.76 -4.71 0.73
CA GLY A 32 28.04 -4.53 1.42
C GLY A 32 29.22 -5.14 0.65
N GLY A 33 29.04 -6.32 0.04
CA GLY A 33 30.04 -6.97 -0.80
C GLY A 33 30.33 -6.20 -2.10
N LEU A 34 29.28 -5.68 -2.76
CA LEU A 34 29.42 -4.86 -3.96
C LEU A 34 30.05 -3.49 -3.66
N TYR A 35 29.70 -2.88 -2.52
CA TYR A 35 30.33 -1.63 -2.05
C TYR A 35 31.82 -1.81 -1.73
N ALA A 36 32.19 -2.94 -1.10
CA ALA A 36 33.58 -3.24 -0.77
C ALA A 36 34.46 -3.56 -1.99
N TYR A 37 33.88 -4.12 -3.06
CA TYR A 37 34.61 -4.53 -4.26
C TYR A 37 34.80 -3.39 -5.28
N ASP A 38 33.82 -2.49 -5.41
CA ASP A 38 33.82 -1.50 -6.51
C ASP A 38 33.96 -0.03 -6.04
N ARG A 39 33.86 0.24 -4.72
CA ARG A 39 33.83 1.61 -4.14
C ARG A 39 32.85 2.58 -4.83
N ALA A 40 31.90 2.05 -5.60
CA ALA A 40 30.90 2.82 -6.31
C ALA A 40 29.91 3.47 -5.32
N PRO A 41 29.29 4.61 -5.66
CA PRO A 41 28.26 5.22 -4.84
C PRO A 41 27.17 4.19 -4.56
N LEU A 42 26.75 4.08 -3.29
CA LEU A 42 25.78 3.08 -2.82
C LEU A 42 24.51 3.03 -3.71
N ASP A 43 24.14 4.17 -4.28
CA ASP A 43 23.00 4.38 -5.19
C ASP A 43 23.08 3.51 -6.49
N ASP A 44 24.26 3.35 -7.08
CA ASP A 44 24.43 2.59 -8.34
C ASP A 44 24.50 1.07 -8.06
N VAL A 45 25.11 0.70 -6.93
CA VAL A 45 25.17 -0.67 -6.43
C VAL A 45 23.78 -1.19 -6.04
N MET A 46 22.94 -0.34 -5.45
CA MET A 46 21.54 -0.66 -5.15
C MET A 46 20.77 -0.96 -6.44
N ARG A 47 20.85 -0.10 -7.46
CA ARG A 47 20.17 -0.33 -8.76
C ARG A 47 20.64 -1.61 -9.46
N ALA A 48 21.95 -1.87 -9.46
CA ALA A 48 22.52 -3.06 -10.09
C ALA A 48 22.21 -4.35 -9.32
N GLY A 49 22.30 -4.32 -7.99
CA GLY A 49 21.98 -5.46 -7.11
C GLY A 49 20.51 -5.85 -7.20
N PHE A 50 19.59 -4.89 -7.11
CA PHE A 50 18.15 -5.17 -7.19
C PHE A 50 17.70 -5.65 -8.58
N SER A 51 18.29 -5.16 -9.67
CA SER A 51 17.95 -5.61 -11.03
C SER A 51 18.52 -7.01 -11.35
N SER A 52 19.74 -7.31 -10.91
CA SER A 52 20.37 -8.63 -11.05
C SER A 52 19.69 -9.70 -10.20
N VAL A 53 19.37 -9.39 -8.95
CA VAL A 53 18.69 -10.31 -8.02
C VAL A 53 17.24 -10.54 -8.42
N ARG A 54 16.53 -9.52 -8.96
CA ARG A 54 15.18 -9.70 -9.53
C ARG A 54 15.19 -10.68 -10.71
N LYS A 55 16.18 -10.59 -11.60
CA LYS A 55 16.35 -11.54 -12.72
C LYS A 55 16.74 -12.94 -12.23
N SER A 56 17.60 -13.03 -11.22
CA SER A 56 18.02 -14.31 -10.63
C SER A 56 16.88 -14.97 -9.86
N MET A 57 16.07 -14.23 -9.12
CA MET A 57 14.85 -14.73 -8.46
C MET A 57 13.85 -15.25 -9.47
N LEU A 58 13.59 -14.53 -10.56
CA LEU A 58 12.69 -15.00 -11.62
C LEU A 58 13.21 -16.30 -12.26
N ASN A 59 14.53 -16.44 -12.46
CA ASN A 59 15.15 -17.69 -12.96
C ASN A 59 15.21 -18.82 -11.91
N THR A 60 15.27 -18.50 -10.63
CA THR A 60 15.29 -19.49 -9.54
C THR A 60 13.88 -19.99 -9.24
N VAL A 61 12.88 -19.11 -9.34
CA VAL A 61 11.45 -19.44 -9.32
C VAL A 61 11.10 -20.33 -10.52
N SER A 62 11.61 -20.02 -11.73
CA SER A 62 11.38 -20.88 -12.90
C SER A 62 12.15 -22.21 -12.85
N LYS A 63 13.25 -22.31 -12.10
CA LYS A 63 13.98 -23.57 -11.87
C LYS A 63 13.35 -24.43 -10.76
N LEU A 64 12.74 -23.81 -9.75
CA LEU A 64 11.97 -24.51 -8.72
C LEU A 64 10.66 -25.09 -9.27
N GLU A 65 10.09 -24.47 -10.31
CA GLU A 65 8.98 -25.04 -11.10
C GLU A 65 9.36 -26.29 -11.90
N SER A 66 10.66 -26.57 -12.08
CA SER A 66 11.17 -27.75 -12.82
C SER A 66 11.61 -28.93 -11.94
N LEU A 67 11.51 -28.80 -10.61
CA LEU A 67 11.76 -29.87 -9.66
C LEU A 67 10.42 -30.37 -9.09
N GLU A 68 9.63 -30.99 -9.95
CA GLU A 68 8.56 -31.90 -9.54
C GLU A 68 9.16 -33.31 -9.46
N ASP A 69 9.34 -33.81 -8.24
CA ASP A 69 9.02 -35.18 -7.84
C ASP A 69 9.43 -35.37 -6.38
N ASP A 70 8.45 -35.51 -5.50
CA ASP A 70 8.43 -36.64 -4.57
C ASP A 70 7.01 -36.83 -4.01
N HIS A 71 6.51 -38.03 -4.28
CA HIS A 71 5.25 -38.57 -3.80
C HIS A 71 5.42 -39.19 -2.40
N GLU A 72 4.28 -39.50 -1.78
CA GLU A 72 4.12 -40.30 -0.55
C GLU A 72 4.17 -39.51 0.77
N LEU A 73 2.97 -39.11 1.25
CA LEU A 73 2.55 -39.14 2.67
C LEU A 73 1.18 -38.48 2.96
N GLY A 74 0.42 -38.05 1.94
CA GLY A 74 -0.81 -37.27 2.16
C GLY A 74 -2.15 -37.96 1.84
N ALA A 75 -2.24 -39.29 1.81
CA ALA A 75 -3.39 -40.00 1.22
C ALA A 75 -4.64 -40.12 2.11
N LEU A 76 -4.65 -39.58 3.34
CA LEU A 76 -5.76 -39.79 4.29
C LEU A 76 -6.55 -38.54 4.71
N GLU A 77 -6.19 -37.34 4.22
CA GLU A 77 -6.87 -36.09 4.57
C GLU A 77 -7.01 -35.18 3.34
N LEU A 78 -7.47 -35.75 2.23
CA LEU A 78 -7.67 -34.98 1.01
C LEU A 78 -9.15 -34.68 0.83
N PRO A 79 -9.52 -33.45 0.39
CA PRO A 79 -10.88 -33.21 0.00
C PRO A 79 -11.23 -34.17 -1.17
N PRO A 80 -12.50 -34.57 -1.31
CA PRO A 80 -12.96 -35.60 -2.25
C PRO A 80 -12.51 -35.35 -3.69
N ASP A 81 -12.26 -34.11 -4.04
CA ASP A 81 -11.78 -33.64 -5.34
C ASP A 81 -10.31 -33.96 -5.68
N ARG A 82 -9.49 -34.40 -4.71
CA ARG A 82 -8.20 -35.07 -5.02
C ARG A 82 -8.37 -36.58 -5.29
N LEU A 83 -9.51 -37.16 -4.89
CA LEU A 83 -9.91 -38.54 -5.19
C LEU A 83 -10.77 -38.62 -6.47
N PHE A 84 -11.51 -37.55 -6.83
CA PHE A 84 -12.52 -37.55 -7.89
C PHE A 84 -12.32 -36.50 -9.02
N GLY A 85 -11.29 -35.65 -8.96
CA GLY A 85 -11.02 -34.61 -9.98
C GLY A 85 -11.64 -33.23 -9.64
N PRO A 86 -11.45 -32.19 -10.50
CA PRO A 86 -11.94 -30.85 -10.22
C PRO A 86 -13.47 -30.81 -10.17
N LEU A 87 -14.01 -30.55 -8.97
CA LEU A 87 -15.45 -30.39 -8.79
C LEU A 87 -15.93 -29.07 -9.42
N PRO A 88 -17.12 -29.04 -10.03
CA PRO A 88 -17.80 -27.80 -10.42
C PRO A 88 -17.98 -26.86 -9.22
N LEU A 89 -17.89 -25.54 -9.46
CA LEU A 89 -17.96 -24.51 -8.41
C LEU A 89 -19.19 -24.65 -7.50
N LYS A 90 -20.35 -24.97 -8.06
CA LYS A 90 -21.59 -25.25 -7.30
C LYS A 90 -21.42 -26.36 -6.26
N GLN A 91 -20.72 -27.42 -6.63
CA GLN A 91 -20.47 -28.57 -5.75
C GLN A 91 -19.42 -28.22 -4.70
N GLN A 92 -18.36 -27.51 -5.08
CA GLN A 92 -17.37 -26.99 -4.12
C GLN A 92 -18.03 -26.10 -3.05
N MET A 93 -18.93 -25.19 -3.45
CA MET A 93 -19.69 -24.33 -2.54
C MET A 93 -20.62 -25.10 -1.61
N PHE A 94 -21.35 -26.08 -2.16
CA PHE A 94 -22.23 -26.94 -1.38
C PHE A 94 -21.45 -27.68 -0.29
N PHE A 95 -20.33 -28.33 -0.63
CA PHE A 95 -19.51 -29.03 0.35
C PHE A 95 -18.81 -28.10 1.33
N ALA A 96 -18.34 -26.93 0.88
CA ALA A 96 -17.79 -25.91 1.77
C ALA A 96 -18.83 -25.45 2.80
N LYS A 97 -20.08 -25.19 2.37
CA LYS A 97 -21.17 -24.78 3.26
C LYS A 97 -21.50 -25.88 4.25
N GLN A 98 -21.68 -27.10 3.79
CA GLN A 98 -21.97 -28.25 4.66
C GLN A 98 -20.84 -28.49 5.67
N ALA A 99 -19.58 -28.40 5.24
CA ALA A 99 -18.43 -28.56 6.12
C ALA A 99 -18.33 -27.43 7.17
N LEU A 100 -18.73 -26.19 6.83
CA LEU A 100 -18.87 -25.11 7.81
C LEU A 100 -20.03 -25.38 8.78
N GLU A 101 -21.17 -25.86 8.28
CA GLU A 101 -22.34 -26.20 9.09
C GLU A 101 -22.03 -27.30 10.12
N GLU A 102 -21.23 -28.28 9.72
CA GLU A 102 -20.80 -29.44 10.52
C GLU A 102 -19.52 -29.19 11.33
N GLU A 103 -18.93 -27.99 11.28
CA GLU A 103 -17.66 -27.65 11.94
C GLU A 103 -16.51 -28.62 11.62
N ASN A 104 -16.41 -28.97 10.34
CA ASN A 104 -15.47 -29.94 9.82
C ASN A 104 -14.18 -29.27 9.31
N GLU A 105 -13.02 -29.91 9.54
CA GLU A 105 -11.70 -29.48 9.04
C GLU A 105 -11.63 -29.35 7.52
N LEU A 106 -12.48 -30.09 6.80
CA LEU A 106 -12.55 -30.05 5.35
C LEU A 106 -13.08 -28.71 4.81
N GLY A 107 -13.85 -27.94 5.61
CA GLY A 107 -14.38 -26.64 5.19
C GLY A 107 -13.27 -25.67 4.79
N ASP A 108 -12.17 -25.69 5.52
CA ASP A 108 -10.98 -24.89 5.25
C ASP A 108 -10.31 -25.27 3.93
N SER A 109 -10.28 -26.56 3.63
CA SER A 109 -9.67 -27.08 2.41
C SER A 109 -10.51 -26.75 1.18
N TYR A 110 -11.85 -26.84 1.28
CA TYR A 110 -12.75 -26.43 0.20
C TYR A 110 -12.70 -24.93 -0.06
N ILE A 111 -12.70 -24.10 0.99
CA ILE A 111 -12.59 -22.65 0.87
C ILE A 111 -11.24 -22.27 0.25
N THR A 112 -10.14 -22.89 0.69
CA THR A 112 -8.80 -22.65 0.12
C THR A 112 -8.74 -23.01 -1.35
N ARG A 113 -9.43 -24.08 -1.76
CA ARG A 113 -9.49 -24.49 -3.17
C ARG A 113 -10.33 -23.53 -4.00
N MET A 114 -11.53 -23.17 -3.55
CA MET A 114 -12.34 -22.14 -4.22
C MET A 114 -11.56 -20.83 -4.37
N ILE A 115 -10.76 -20.47 -3.36
CA ILE A 115 -9.85 -19.32 -3.44
C ILE A 115 -8.78 -19.52 -4.51
N THR A 116 -8.15 -20.68 -4.58
CA THR A 116 -7.07 -20.97 -5.55
C THR A 116 -7.60 -21.03 -6.99
N ASP A 117 -8.82 -21.55 -7.16
CA ASP A 117 -9.48 -21.68 -8.46
C ASP A 117 -10.05 -20.33 -8.96
N ARG A 118 -10.31 -19.37 -8.07
CA ARG A 118 -11.03 -18.11 -8.38
C ARG A 118 -10.22 -16.82 -8.19
N ILE A 119 -9.16 -16.83 -7.36
CA ILE A 119 -8.25 -15.69 -7.23
C ILE A 119 -7.16 -15.84 -8.28
N ASP A 120 -7.37 -15.22 -9.44
CA ASP A 120 -6.25 -14.84 -10.28
C ASP A 120 -5.49 -13.70 -9.55
N PHE A 121 -4.28 -13.97 -9.09
CA PHE A 121 -3.39 -12.94 -8.54
C PHE A 121 -2.91 -11.97 -9.64
N GLY A 122 -3.20 -12.27 -10.91
CA GLY A 122 -3.19 -11.31 -11.99
C GLY A 122 -4.29 -10.27 -11.78
N LEU A 123 -3.89 -9.01 -11.66
CA LEU A 123 -4.73 -7.80 -11.58
C LEU A 123 -5.72 -7.58 -12.76
N GLN A 124 -6.03 -8.60 -13.55
CA GLN A 124 -7.13 -8.56 -14.49
C GLN A 124 -8.42 -8.91 -13.76
N ARG A 125 -9.41 -8.03 -13.91
CA ARG A 125 -10.81 -8.37 -13.67
C ARG A 125 -11.05 -9.58 -14.56
N VAL A 126 -11.22 -10.78 -13.98
CA VAL A 126 -11.64 -11.92 -14.78
C VAL A 126 -12.96 -11.48 -15.41
N ASP A 127 -13.04 -11.47 -16.74
CA ASP A 127 -14.27 -11.18 -17.51
C ASP A 127 -15.32 -12.30 -17.32
N GLU A 128 -15.35 -12.93 -16.15
CA GLU A 128 -16.36 -13.87 -15.72
C GLU A 128 -17.58 -13.09 -15.19
N PRO A 129 -18.80 -13.58 -15.46
CA PRO A 129 -20.02 -12.88 -15.07
C PRO A 129 -20.02 -12.67 -13.54
N GLN A 130 -20.18 -11.40 -13.12
CA GLN A 130 -20.14 -10.94 -11.72
C GLN A 130 -21.06 -11.69 -10.75
N ASN A 131 -21.94 -12.56 -11.27
CA ASN A 131 -22.91 -13.33 -10.51
C ASN A 131 -22.60 -14.82 -10.41
N GLU A 132 -21.54 -15.37 -11.03
CA GLU A 132 -21.34 -16.83 -11.02
C GLU A 132 -21.24 -17.40 -9.59
N PHE A 133 -20.59 -16.71 -8.65
CA PHE A 133 -20.56 -17.15 -7.25
C PHE A 133 -21.90 -17.05 -6.57
N TYR A 134 -22.66 -16.01 -6.85
CA TYR A 134 -24.01 -15.85 -6.31
C TYR A 134 -24.94 -16.95 -6.83
N ASP A 135 -24.95 -17.16 -8.15
CA ASP A 135 -25.79 -18.12 -8.86
C ASP A 135 -25.50 -19.58 -8.46
N ASN A 136 -24.28 -19.86 -8.00
CA ASN A 136 -23.85 -21.17 -7.51
C ASN A 136 -24.11 -21.41 -6.01
N GLY A 137 -24.82 -20.50 -5.32
CA GLY A 137 -25.17 -20.64 -3.90
C GLY A 137 -24.21 -19.95 -2.93
N GLY A 138 -23.38 -19.05 -3.42
CA GLY A 138 -22.38 -18.33 -2.64
C GLY A 138 -22.96 -17.43 -1.54
N GLU A 139 -24.21 -16.98 -1.66
CA GLU A 139 -24.91 -16.28 -0.57
C GLU A 139 -25.06 -17.19 0.66
N GLY A 140 -25.45 -18.45 0.46
CA GLY A 140 -25.59 -19.41 1.55
C GLY A 140 -24.27 -19.70 2.26
N LEU A 141 -23.18 -19.86 1.49
CA LEU A 141 -21.84 -20.04 2.04
C LEU A 141 -21.35 -18.80 2.81
N HIS A 142 -21.61 -17.61 2.27
CA HIS A 142 -21.25 -16.34 2.91
C HIS A 142 -21.98 -16.17 4.25
N ASN A 143 -23.30 -16.36 4.27
CA ASN A 143 -24.09 -16.22 5.48
C ASN A 143 -23.65 -17.21 6.57
N GLU A 144 -23.35 -18.46 6.21
CA GLU A 144 -22.83 -19.45 7.16
C GLU A 144 -21.47 -19.04 7.72
N ALA A 145 -20.56 -18.56 6.87
CA ALA A 145 -19.26 -18.07 7.32
C ALA A 145 -19.37 -16.87 8.29
N VAL A 146 -20.30 -15.95 8.06
CA VAL A 146 -20.57 -14.83 8.96
C VAL A 146 -21.09 -15.33 10.31
N LEU A 147 -22.03 -16.27 10.30
CA LEU A 147 -22.56 -16.88 11.53
C LEU A 147 -21.46 -17.59 12.33
N ARG A 148 -20.69 -18.46 11.68
CA ARG A 148 -19.60 -19.23 12.33
C ARG A 148 -18.51 -18.33 12.88
N TYR A 149 -18.14 -17.28 12.15
CA TYR A 149 -17.15 -16.33 12.65
C TYR A 149 -17.69 -15.46 13.79
N ARG A 150 -18.99 -15.15 13.82
CA ARG A 150 -19.60 -14.44 14.95
C ARG A 150 -19.59 -15.30 16.22
N ASP A 151 -19.88 -16.59 16.09
CA ASP A 151 -19.90 -17.55 17.21
C ASP A 151 -18.50 -17.97 17.69
N PHE A 152 -17.45 -17.46 17.06
CA PHE A 152 -16.04 -17.73 17.36
C PHE A 152 -15.67 -17.55 18.83
N THR A 153 -16.38 -16.76 19.63
CA THR A 153 -16.03 -16.58 21.06
C THR A 153 -16.35 -17.77 21.97
N ASN A 154 -17.15 -18.76 21.53
CA ASN A 154 -17.75 -19.75 22.45
C ASN A 154 -17.26 -21.21 22.32
N GLN A 155 -16.29 -21.52 21.46
CA GLN A 155 -15.92 -22.92 21.14
C GLN A 155 -14.45 -23.30 21.39
N ARG A 156 -14.26 -24.57 21.77
CA ARG A 156 -12.98 -25.17 22.26
C ARG A 156 -12.05 -25.67 21.15
N VAL A 157 -12.59 -26.09 20.00
CA VAL A 157 -11.86 -26.54 18.81
C VAL A 157 -12.45 -25.80 17.63
N LYS A 158 -11.60 -25.25 16.74
CA LYS A 158 -12.05 -24.40 15.64
C LYS A 158 -11.25 -24.69 14.39
N PHE A 159 -11.96 -25.00 13.32
CA PHE A 159 -11.36 -25.18 11.99
C PHE A 159 -11.45 -23.90 11.16
N PHE A 160 -12.52 -23.12 11.31
CA PHE A 160 -12.71 -21.85 10.62
C PHE A 160 -12.21 -20.66 11.45
N ASN A 161 -11.25 -19.89 10.92
CA ASN A 161 -10.57 -18.80 11.63
C ASN A 161 -10.69 -17.44 10.92
N CYS A 162 -10.17 -16.38 11.56
CA CYS A 162 -10.20 -15.01 11.05
C CYS A 162 -9.53 -14.85 9.67
N ASP A 163 -8.45 -15.58 9.37
CA ASP A 163 -7.77 -15.56 8.07
C ASP A 163 -8.65 -16.10 6.96
N ARG A 164 -9.33 -17.22 7.22
CA ARG A 164 -10.25 -17.87 6.28
C ARG A 164 -11.48 -17.03 6.03
N PHE A 165 -12.03 -16.45 7.10
CA PHE A 165 -13.14 -15.52 7.03
C PHE A 165 -12.81 -14.33 6.11
N ILE A 166 -11.67 -13.64 6.34
CA ILE A 166 -11.26 -12.50 5.52
C ILE A 166 -11.02 -12.90 4.06
N ARG A 167 -10.41 -14.06 3.79
CA ARG A 167 -10.19 -14.54 2.41
C ARG A 167 -11.51 -14.84 1.70
N LEU A 168 -12.48 -15.47 2.36
CA LEU A 168 -13.80 -15.73 1.78
C LEU A 168 -14.54 -14.44 1.47
N LEU A 169 -14.47 -13.44 2.37
CA LEU A 169 -15.08 -12.12 2.13
C LEU A 169 -14.53 -11.45 0.86
N ASN A 170 -13.24 -11.61 0.59
CA ASN A 170 -12.61 -11.07 -0.62
C ASN A 170 -13.13 -11.67 -1.93
N ILE A 171 -13.83 -12.81 -1.86
CA ILE A 171 -14.46 -13.47 -3.00
C ILE A 171 -15.95 -13.20 -3.03
N SER A 172 -16.61 -13.29 -1.87
CA SER A 172 -18.06 -13.15 -1.79
C SER A 172 -18.52 -11.71 -2.02
N LEU A 173 -17.77 -10.74 -1.51
CA LEU A 173 -18.11 -9.31 -1.59
C LEU A 173 -17.87 -8.69 -2.96
N GLU A 174 -17.36 -9.45 -3.94
CA GLU A 174 -17.38 -9.02 -5.34
C GLU A 174 -18.79 -9.07 -5.94
N SER A 175 -19.67 -9.89 -5.36
CA SER A 175 -21.07 -9.96 -5.74
C SER A 175 -21.86 -8.84 -5.05
N LYS A 176 -22.43 -7.94 -5.87
CA LYS A 176 -23.20 -6.79 -5.37
C LYS A 176 -24.38 -7.16 -4.46
N PRO A 177 -25.21 -8.17 -4.76
CA PRO A 177 -26.25 -8.62 -3.83
C PRO A 177 -25.71 -9.03 -2.46
N ILE A 178 -24.62 -9.81 -2.42
CA ILE A 178 -24.00 -10.25 -1.15
C ILE A 178 -23.43 -9.06 -0.39
N ALA A 179 -22.74 -8.14 -1.06
CA ALA A 179 -22.19 -6.95 -0.44
C ALA A 179 -23.28 -6.06 0.19
N ILE A 180 -24.40 -5.86 -0.49
CA ILE A 180 -25.54 -5.10 0.03
C ILE A 180 -26.12 -5.81 1.26
N ASN A 181 -26.40 -7.11 1.16
CA ASN A 181 -26.93 -7.89 2.28
C ASN A 181 -25.99 -7.88 3.50
N PHE A 182 -24.67 -7.90 3.27
CA PHE A 182 -23.68 -7.80 4.34
C PHE A 182 -23.67 -6.44 5.03
N LEU A 183 -23.97 -5.35 4.31
CA LEU A 183 -24.07 -4.01 4.90
C LEU A 183 -25.30 -3.84 5.81
N ASP A 184 -26.34 -4.64 5.61
CA ASP A 184 -27.53 -4.66 6.47
C ASP A 184 -27.28 -5.41 7.79
N ILE A 185 -26.14 -6.11 7.93
CA ILE A 185 -25.75 -6.78 9.16
C ILE A 185 -25.23 -5.74 10.18
N PRO A 186 -25.87 -5.56 11.36
CA PRO A 186 -25.57 -4.46 12.29
C PRO A 186 -24.11 -4.35 12.74
N ASP A 187 -23.41 -5.47 12.87
CA ASP A 187 -22.01 -5.58 13.29
C ASP A 187 -21.06 -6.03 12.16
N GLY A 188 -21.52 -6.10 10.90
CA GLY A 188 -20.75 -6.67 9.79
C GLY A 188 -19.36 -6.04 9.61
N ILE A 189 -19.29 -4.69 9.60
CA ILE A 189 -18.01 -3.95 9.53
C ILE A 189 -17.13 -4.21 10.78
N SER A 190 -17.76 -4.30 11.96
CA SER A 190 -17.04 -4.59 13.21
C SER A 190 -16.44 -6.00 13.22
N LEU A 191 -17.13 -6.98 12.62
CA LEU A 191 -16.61 -8.35 12.46
C LEU A 191 -15.35 -8.39 11.60
N ILE A 192 -15.30 -7.63 10.50
CA ILE A 192 -14.11 -7.53 9.64
C ILE A 192 -12.95 -6.91 10.43
N LEU A 193 -13.18 -5.79 11.11
CA LEU A 193 -12.16 -5.10 11.90
C LEU A 193 -11.64 -5.97 13.06
N LYS A 194 -12.52 -6.76 13.68
CA LYS A 194 -12.14 -7.76 14.69
C LYS A 194 -11.23 -8.84 14.09
N ALA A 195 -11.59 -9.41 12.95
CA ALA A 195 -10.78 -10.43 12.27
C ALA A 195 -9.38 -9.93 11.89
N MET A 196 -9.28 -8.68 11.44
CA MET A 196 -7.99 -8.04 11.13
C MET A 196 -7.06 -7.89 12.35
N LYS A 197 -7.60 -7.88 13.57
CA LYS A 197 -6.81 -7.79 14.81
C LYS A 197 -6.47 -9.14 15.42
N GLU A 198 -7.35 -10.12 15.26
CA GLU A 198 -7.19 -11.45 15.84
C GLU A 198 -6.20 -12.32 15.04
N THR A 199 -5.95 -11.96 13.78
CA THR A 199 -5.00 -12.68 12.93
C THR A 199 -3.55 -12.50 13.39
N SER A 200 -2.78 -13.58 13.35
CA SER A 200 -1.31 -13.56 13.46
C SER A 200 -0.61 -13.47 12.09
N ALA A 201 -1.37 -13.58 10.99
CA ALA A 201 -0.82 -13.56 9.64
C ALA A 201 -0.60 -12.12 9.17
N LEU A 202 0.61 -11.84 8.67
CA LEU A 202 1.01 -10.49 8.25
C LEU A 202 0.14 -9.93 7.10
N TYR A 203 -0.32 -10.79 6.19
CA TYR A 203 -1.03 -10.35 4.97
C TYR A 203 -2.55 -10.22 5.14
N THR A 204 -3.15 -10.93 6.10
CA THR A 204 -4.60 -10.94 6.31
C THR A 204 -5.19 -9.55 6.58
N PRO A 205 -4.56 -8.67 7.38
CA PRO A 205 -5.08 -7.32 7.59
C PRO A 205 -5.20 -6.52 6.28
N HIS A 206 -4.25 -6.66 5.34
CA HIS A 206 -4.31 -6.01 4.03
C HIS A 206 -5.50 -6.51 3.21
N LEU A 207 -5.77 -7.82 3.22
CA LEU A 207 -6.99 -8.39 2.62
C LEU A 207 -8.27 -7.89 3.30
N GLY A 208 -8.25 -7.65 4.62
CA GLY A 208 -9.36 -7.02 5.33
C GLY A 208 -9.64 -5.60 4.81
N THR A 209 -8.60 -4.82 4.52
CA THR A 209 -8.79 -3.48 3.92
C THR A 209 -9.33 -3.53 2.49
N ARG A 210 -8.99 -4.57 1.71
CA ARG A 210 -9.63 -4.83 0.41
C ARG A 210 -11.11 -5.15 0.57
N ALA A 211 -11.49 -6.04 1.49
CA ALA A 211 -12.89 -6.37 1.76
C ALA A 211 -13.72 -5.12 2.15
N LEU A 212 -13.19 -4.28 3.05
CA LEU A 212 -13.83 -3.01 3.43
C LEU A 212 -13.95 -2.04 2.24
N THR A 213 -12.95 -2.01 1.36
CA THR A 213 -12.99 -1.17 0.15
C THR A 213 -14.02 -1.67 -0.86
N LEU A 214 -14.16 -2.99 -1.04
CA LEU A 214 -15.21 -3.57 -1.89
C LEU A 214 -16.61 -3.18 -1.41
N LEU A 215 -16.83 -3.23 -0.08
CA LEU A 215 -18.08 -2.75 0.53
C LEU A 215 -18.30 -1.25 0.27
N ALA A 216 -17.27 -0.43 0.48
CA ALA A 216 -17.37 1.02 0.24
C ALA A 216 -17.66 1.35 -1.23
N MET A 217 -17.22 0.53 -2.18
CA MET A 217 -17.52 0.70 -3.61
C MET A 217 -18.93 0.25 -4.00
N GLN A 218 -19.55 -0.62 -3.21
CA GLN A 218 -20.84 -1.24 -3.53
C GLN A 218 -21.99 -0.75 -2.65
N GLN A 219 -21.70 0.14 -1.69
CA GLN A 219 -22.68 0.69 -0.78
C GLN A 219 -23.83 1.39 -1.52
N PRO A 220 -25.09 1.18 -1.10
CA PRO A 220 -26.24 1.84 -1.71
C PRO A 220 -26.29 3.34 -1.38
N ARG A 221 -25.67 3.74 -0.27
CA ARG A 221 -25.56 5.12 0.20
C ARG A 221 -24.10 5.45 0.47
N ASP A 222 -23.57 6.41 -0.28
CA ASP A 222 -22.19 6.88 -0.14
C ASP A 222 -21.86 7.27 1.31
N GLY A 223 -20.70 6.83 1.80
CA GLY A 223 -20.19 7.14 3.13
C GLY A 223 -20.63 6.20 4.25
N THR A 224 -21.56 5.28 4.00
CA THR A 224 -22.07 4.36 5.04
C THR A 224 -20.96 3.52 5.65
N VAL A 225 -20.11 2.92 4.81
CA VAL A 225 -18.98 2.10 5.27
C VAL A 225 -17.97 2.95 6.02
N GLU A 226 -17.64 4.12 5.50
CA GLU A 226 -16.70 5.06 6.12
C GLU A 226 -17.17 5.50 7.50
N HIS A 227 -18.46 5.86 7.64
CA HIS A 227 -19.06 6.24 8.91
C HIS A 227 -19.07 5.07 9.91
N ASN A 228 -19.37 3.86 9.46
CA ASN A 228 -19.36 2.67 10.33
C ASN A 228 -17.94 2.35 10.84
N ILE A 229 -16.93 2.40 9.96
CA ILE A 229 -15.53 2.23 10.36
C ILE A 229 -15.13 3.29 11.38
N ALA A 230 -15.41 4.56 11.11
CA ALA A 230 -15.02 5.65 11.99
C ALA A 230 -15.77 5.66 13.34
N SER A 231 -16.99 5.12 13.37
CA SER A 231 -17.80 4.99 14.59
C SER A 231 -17.42 3.77 15.43
N THR A 232 -16.80 2.76 14.83
CA THR A 232 -16.27 1.60 15.56
C THR A 232 -15.12 2.05 16.47
N PRO A 233 -15.10 1.69 17.78
CA PRO A 233 -14.15 2.23 18.77
C PRO A 233 -12.67 2.21 18.35
N ASP A 234 -12.27 1.21 17.55
CA ASP A 234 -10.90 1.03 17.09
C ASP A 234 -10.75 0.98 15.57
N GLY A 235 -11.77 1.38 14.79
CA GLY A 235 -11.73 1.23 13.33
C GLY A 235 -10.58 2.01 12.70
N ILE A 236 -10.43 3.29 13.06
CA ILE A 236 -9.32 4.14 12.58
C ILE A 236 -7.97 3.61 13.06
N ARG A 237 -7.87 3.19 14.33
CA ARG A 237 -6.64 2.60 14.88
C ARG A 237 -6.19 1.39 14.07
N THR A 238 -7.11 0.48 13.78
CA THR A 238 -6.84 -0.75 13.02
C THR A 238 -6.28 -0.41 11.63
N LEU A 239 -6.88 0.56 10.92
CA LEU A 239 -6.39 0.96 9.61
C LEU A 239 -4.99 1.63 9.67
N CYS A 240 -4.72 2.43 10.70
CA CYS A 240 -3.40 3.03 10.92
C CYS A 240 -2.34 1.97 11.29
N GLU A 241 -2.71 0.91 12.03
CA GLU A 241 -1.82 -0.21 12.35
C GLU A 241 -1.47 -1.04 11.11
N VAL A 242 -2.43 -1.27 10.20
CA VAL A 242 -2.15 -1.91 8.88
C VAL A 242 -1.11 -1.11 8.09
N TYR A 243 -1.20 0.22 8.12
CA TYR A 243 -0.20 1.10 7.52
C TYR A 243 1.18 0.97 8.15
N ALA A 244 1.26 0.73 9.45
CA ALA A 244 2.53 0.57 10.15
C ALA A 244 3.28 -0.70 9.75
N ASN A 245 2.53 -1.74 9.38
CA ASN A 245 3.05 -3.08 9.12
C ASN A 245 3.30 -3.38 7.64
N THR A 246 3.22 -2.37 6.77
CA THR A 246 3.47 -2.58 5.34
C THR A 246 4.96 -2.68 5.02
N ALA A 247 5.28 -3.59 4.10
CA ALA A 247 6.58 -3.66 3.45
C ALA A 247 6.76 -2.59 2.36
N GLY A 248 5.78 -1.71 2.14
CA GLY A 248 5.76 -0.68 1.11
C GLY A 248 5.43 -1.20 -0.30
N ASP A 249 4.84 -2.40 -0.39
CA ASP A 249 4.34 -2.94 -1.66
C ASP A 249 3.03 -2.21 -2.04
N PRO A 250 2.88 -1.73 -3.29
CA PRO A 250 1.62 -1.19 -3.78
C PRO A 250 0.40 -2.08 -3.53
N GLN A 251 0.54 -3.41 -3.57
CA GLN A 251 -0.55 -4.35 -3.36
C GLN A 251 -1.07 -4.35 -1.93
N GLU A 252 -0.16 -4.21 -0.95
CA GLU A 252 -0.51 -4.13 0.47
C GLU A 252 -1.15 -2.79 0.82
N THR A 253 -0.68 -1.72 0.18
CA THR A 253 -0.96 -0.36 0.62
C THR A 253 -2.10 0.31 -0.12
N ARG A 254 -2.46 -0.16 -1.32
CA ARG A 254 -3.48 0.49 -2.17
C ARG A 254 -4.84 0.60 -1.50
N PHE A 255 -5.38 -0.50 -0.99
CA PHE A 255 -6.74 -0.52 -0.44
C PHE A 255 -6.86 0.28 0.85
N VAL A 256 -5.90 0.11 1.76
CA VAL A 256 -5.86 0.91 2.99
C VAL A 256 -5.69 2.40 2.70
N THR A 257 -4.90 2.77 1.67
CA THR A 257 -4.75 4.17 1.22
C THR A 257 -6.07 4.73 0.69
N LEU A 258 -6.78 3.98 -0.15
CA LEU A 258 -8.08 4.39 -0.69
C LEU A 258 -9.13 4.55 0.43
N LEU A 259 -9.16 3.61 1.37
CA LEU A 259 -10.13 3.60 2.45
C LEU A 259 -9.91 4.76 3.43
N LEU A 260 -8.67 5.00 3.87
CA LEU A 260 -8.36 6.15 4.73
C LEU A 260 -8.63 7.49 4.03
N SER A 261 -8.28 7.60 2.74
CA SER A 261 -8.60 8.77 1.91
C SER A 261 -10.12 9.01 1.86
N SER A 262 -10.91 7.95 1.62
CA SER A 262 -12.38 8.05 1.61
C SER A 262 -12.93 8.51 2.96
N ILE A 263 -12.48 7.88 4.05
CA ILE A 263 -12.90 8.21 5.42
C ILE A 263 -12.59 9.68 5.75
N LEU A 264 -11.38 10.16 5.46
CA LEU A 264 -10.96 11.54 5.73
C LEU A 264 -11.82 12.55 4.98
N ARG A 265 -12.21 12.26 3.74
CA ARG A 265 -13.13 13.13 2.97
C ARG A 265 -14.53 13.11 3.54
N THR A 266 -15.05 11.92 3.82
CA THR A 266 -16.48 11.71 4.08
C THR A 266 -16.89 11.96 5.53
N VAL A 267 -16.10 11.50 6.50
CA VAL A 267 -16.52 11.50 7.92
C VAL A 267 -16.12 12.79 8.63
N PRO A 268 -17.05 13.55 9.23
CA PRO A 268 -16.71 14.72 10.05
C PRO A 268 -15.96 14.34 11.34
N GLY A 269 -15.01 15.17 11.77
CA GLY A 269 -14.29 14.98 13.04
C GLY A 269 -13.30 13.81 13.08
N VAL A 270 -13.18 13.01 12.02
CA VAL A 270 -12.29 11.83 11.99
C VAL A 270 -10.80 12.19 12.01
N ALA A 271 -10.44 13.45 11.66
CA ALA A 271 -9.07 13.94 11.70
C ALA A 271 -8.45 13.79 13.08
N GLN A 272 -9.18 14.10 14.16
CA GLN A 272 -8.67 13.94 15.53
C GLN A 272 -8.31 12.48 15.80
N LYS A 273 -9.22 11.54 15.50
CA LYS A 273 -8.94 10.10 15.64
C LYS A 273 -7.73 9.66 14.81
N PHE A 274 -7.56 10.23 13.61
CA PHE A 274 -6.41 9.94 12.76
C PHE A 274 -5.09 10.43 13.39
N HIS A 275 -5.08 11.65 13.94
CA HIS A 275 -3.93 12.21 14.67
C HIS A 275 -3.61 11.39 15.94
N ASP A 276 -4.61 11.07 16.75
CA ASP A 276 -4.46 10.29 17.99
C ASP A 276 -3.81 8.92 17.74
N ASN A 277 -4.04 8.35 16.55
CA ASN A 277 -3.47 7.07 16.12
C ASN A 277 -2.19 7.21 15.29
N LYS A 278 -1.47 8.33 15.41
CA LYS A 278 -0.19 8.60 14.74
C LYS A 278 -0.28 8.52 13.21
N GLY A 279 -1.43 8.84 12.62
CA GLY A 279 -1.67 8.64 11.20
C GLY A 279 -0.68 9.35 10.28
N LEU A 280 -0.19 10.55 10.66
CA LEU A 280 0.85 11.27 9.92
C LEU A 280 2.21 10.55 9.97
N ASP A 281 2.64 10.07 11.14
CA ASP A 281 3.86 9.25 11.26
C ASP A 281 3.79 8.03 10.32
N ARG A 282 2.61 7.40 10.24
CA ARG A 282 2.39 6.23 9.39
C ARG A 282 2.47 6.56 7.90
N ILE A 283 1.95 7.72 7.48
CA ILE A 283 2.07 8.19 6.09
C ILE A 283 3.54 8.41 5.74
N PHE A 284 4.30 9.12 6.58
CA PHE A 284 5.70 9.42 6.29
C PHE A 284 6.58 8.18 6.33
N ALA A 285 6.33 7.25 7.26
CA ALA A 285 7.00 5.94 7.27
C ALA A 285 6.73 5.16 5.97
N ALA A 286 5.48 5.13 5.51
CA ALA A 286 5.11 4.45 4.27
C ALA A 286 5.73 5.13 3.03
N LEU A 287 5.76 6.47 2.97
CA LEU A 287 6.46 7.22 1.91
C LEU A 287 7.96 6.94 1.88
N ASN A 288 8.59 6.82 3.06
CA ASN A 288 10.01 6.49 3.19
C ASN A 288 10.34 5.09 2.65
N VAL A 289 9.39 4.14 2.68
CA VAL A 289 9.57 2.85 2.02
C VAL A 289 9.19 2.91 0.53
N ALA A 290 8.13 3.65 0.18
CA ALA A 290 7.61 3.75 -1.17
C ALA A 290 8.61 4.39 -2.16
N GLN A 291 9.49 5.28 -1.69
CA GLN A 291 10.58 5.83 -2.51
C GLN A 291 11.49 4.75 -3.15
N CYS A 292 11.50 3.53 -2.59
CA CYS A 292 12.29 2.41 -3.09
C CYS A 292 11.48 1.33 -3.82
N LYS A 293 10.16 1.23 -3.60
CA LYS A 293 9.34 0.06 -3.99
C LYS A 293 8.15 0.35 -4.90
N GLY A 294 7.83 1.63 -5.15
CA GLY A 294 6.91 2.04 -6.21
C GLY A 294 5.61 2.66 -5.73
N MET A 295 5.20 3.72 -6.43
CA MET A 295 4.01 4.59 -6.27
C MET A 295 3.82 5.30 -4.92
N PRO A 296 3.96 6.65 -4.86
CA PRO A 296 3.70 7.45 -3.66
C PRO A 296 2.21 7.72 -3.46
N GLN A 297 1.38 6.67 -3.51
CA GLN A 297 -0.08 6.76 -3.35
C GLN A 297 -0.49 7.32 -1.98
N HIS A 298 0.38 7.25 -0.98
CA HIS A 298 0.18 7.81 0.36
C HIS A 298 0.06 9.35 0.38
N LEU A 299 0.58 10.05 -0.64
CA LEU A 299 0.40 11.51 -0.80
C LEU A 299 -1.09 11.88 -0.85
N ARG A 300 -1.93 10.97 -1.36
CA ARG A 300 -3.39 11.15 -1.38
C ARG A 300 -3.96 11.30 0.04
N VAL A 301 -3.56 10.44 0.97
CA VAL A 301 -4.05 10.48 2.35
C VAL A 301 -3.54 11.74 3.04
N TYR A 302 -2.29 12.13 2.80
CA TYR A 302 -1.74 13.40 3.28
C TYR A 302 -2.58 14.60 2.82
N LYS A 303 -2.89 14.66 1.52
CA LYS A 303 -3.70 15.75 0.95
C LYS A 303 -5.08 15.83 1.60
N ASP A 304 -5.69 14.68 1.84
CA ASP A 304 -7.02 14.63 2.43
C ASP A 304 -7.02 15.03 3.91
N ILE A 305 -6.00 14.63 4.69
CA ILE A 305 -5.88 15.11 6.08
C ILE A 305 -5.52 16.59 6.14
N LEU A 306 -4.66 17.10 5.24
CA LEU A 306 -4.34 18.53 5.16
C LEU A 306 -5.57 19.37 4.83
N ALA A 307 -6.41 18.91 3.91
CA ALA A 307 -7.67 19.59 3.58
C ALA A 307 -8.67 19.54 4.76
N LYS A 308 -8.66 18.46 5.54
CA LYS A 308 -9.60 18.24 6.65
C LYS A 308 -9.21 18.98 7.93
N ASP A 309 -7.92 18.96 8.28
CA ASP A 309 -7.37 19.62 9.46
C ASP A 309 -5.98 20.25 9.16
N PRO A 310 -5.96 21.40 8.47
CA PRO A 310 -4.71 22.07 8.13
C PRO A 310 -3.94 22.54 9.37
N LYS A 311 -4.63 22.82 10.48
CA LYS A 311 -3.98 23.26 11.73
C LYS A 311 -3.25 22.10 12.40
N GLY A 312 -3.89 20.93 12.51
CA GLY A 312 -3.29 19.71 13.03
C GLY A 312 -2.07 19.26 12.23
N VAL A 313 -2.16 19.30 10.89
CA VAL A 313 -1.02 18.97 10.01
C VAL A 313 0.13 19.96 10.19
N ARG A 314 -0.11 21.28 10.20
CA ARG A 314 0.94 22.28 10.43
C ARG A 314 1.61 22.12 11.80
N HIS A 315 0.82 21.86 12.84
CA HIS A 315 1.34 21.60 14.18
C HIS A 315 2.26 20.37 14.20
N TYR A 316 1.86 19.28 13.54
CA TYR A 316 2.71 18.10 13.38
C TYR A 316 4.02 18.43 12.66
N LEU A 317 3.94 19.13 11.52
CA LEU A 317 5.11 19.51 10.72
C LEU A 317 6.11 20.36 11.52
N HIS A 318 5.65 21.18 12.46
CA HIS A 318 6.52 21.99 13.32
C HIS A 318 7.16 21.19 14.48
N THR A 319 6.47 20.19 15.03
CA THR A 319 6.84 19.56 16.31
C THR A 319 7.53 18.21 16.21
N HIS A 320 7.35 17.46 15.12
CA HIS A 320 7.85 16.09 14.99
C HIS A 320 9.23 16.04 14.31
N GLU A 321 9.72 14.86 13.93
CA GLU A 321 10.89 14.76 13.05
C GLU A 321 10.59 15.34 11.67
N SER A 322 11.63 15.83 11.01
CA SER A 322 11.47 16.52 9.72
C SER A 322 11.10 15.55 8.61
N PRO A 323 9.97 15.76 7.91
CA PRO A 323 9.62 14.96 6.75
C PRO A 323 10.37 15.39 5.48
N ILE A 324 11.13 16.50 5.52
CA ILE A 324 11.85 17.06 4.36
C ILE A 324 12.73 16.01 3.65
N PRO A 325 13.57 15.22 4.35
CA PRO A 325 14.41 14.21 3.69
C PRO A 325 13.59 13.14 2.96
N ILE A 326 12.48 12.71 3.56
CA ILE A 326 11.58 11.70 2.98
C ILE A 326 10.94 12.27 1.71
N LEU A 327 10.41 13.49 1.76
CA LEU A 327 9.76 14.12 0.61
C LEU A 327 10.74 14.39 -0.54
N LEU A 328 11.97 14.80 -0.23
CA LEU A 328 13.04 14.95 -1.22
C LEU A 328 13.44 13.60 -1.83
N GLY A 329 13.52 12.54 -1.02
CA GLY A 329 13.79 11.19 -1.50
C GLY A 329 12.71 10.67 -2.47
N VAL A 330 11.43 10.89 -2.14
CA VAL A 330 10.32 10.60 -3.06
C VAL A 330 10.39 11.46 -4.32
N ALA A 331 10.72 12.76 -4.21
CA ALA A 331 10.85 13.65 -5.37
C ALA A 331 11.97 13.18 -6.32
N LYS A 332 13.12 12.76 -5.77
CA LYS A 332 14.23 12.16 -6.51
C LYS A 332 13.85 10.82 -7.16
N GLY A 333 13.02 10.02 -6.50
CA GLY A 333 12.63 8.68 -6.96
C GLY A 333 11.57 8.65 -8.07
N PHE A 334 10.75 9.70 -8.20
CA PHE A 334 9.59 9.75 -9.09
C PHE A 334 9.58 10.97 -10.02
N THR A 335 10.74 11.35 -10.54
CA THR A 335 10.92 12.55 -11.39
C THR A 335 10.02 12.55 -12.64
N GLU A 336 9.70 11.36 -13.15
CA GLU A 336 8.92 11.10 -14.36
C GLU A 336 7.40 11.20 -14.18
N PHE A 337 6.92 11.55 -12.98
CA PHE A 337 5.49 11.74 -12.71
C PHE A 337 5.16 13.18 -12.31
N PHE A 338 4.79 14.01 -13.29
CA PHE A 338 4.45 15.43 -13.08
C PHE A 338 3.47 15.68 -11.91
N GLY A 339 2.36 14.94 -11.87
CA GLY A 339 1.32 15.13 -10.84
C GLY A 339 1.76 14.75 -9.43
N ILE A 340 2.79 13.92 -9.30
CA ILE A 340 3.44 13.61 -8.02
C ILE A 340 4.39 14.75 -7.63
N GLN A 341 5.19 15.23 -8.58
CA GLN A 341 6.13 16.34 -8.35
C GLN A 341 5.42 17.63 -7.92
N GLU A 342 4.26 17.94 -8.51
CA GLU A 342 3.46 19.10 -8.09
C GLU A 342 2.98 18.95 -6.64
N GLN A 343 2.49 17.77 -6.25
CA GLN A 343 2.04 17.53 -4.88
C GLN A 343 3.19 17.57 -3.87
N LEU A 344 4.33 16.97 -4.21
CA LEU A 344 5.52 16.99 -3.37
C LEU A 344 6.05 18.41 -3.19
N TYR A 345 6.00 19.24 -4.23
CA TYR A 345 6.37 20.64 -4.13
C TYR A 345 5.48 21.37 -3.11
N ASP A 346 4.15 21.23 -3.21
CA ASP A 346 3.22 21.89 -2.29
C ASP A 346 3.48 21.45 -0.83
N MET A 347 3.74 20.15 -0.63
CA MET A 347 4.09 19.61 0.68
C MET A 347 5.44 20.12 1.21
N LEU A 348 6.47 20.16 0.37
CA LEU A 348 7.78 20.68 0.73
C LEU A 348 7.70 22.16 1.07
N GLN A 349 6.89 22.94 0.34
CA GLN A 349 6.63 24.34 0.66
C GLN A 349 6.00 24.49 2.05
N ASP A 350 4.96 23.70 2.37
CA ASP A 350 4.36 23.71 3.70
C ASP A 350 5.39 23.38 4.79
N CYS A 351 6.25 22.37 4.56
CA CYS A 351 7.30 21.99 5.50
C CYS A 351 8.33 23.12 5.72
N VAL A 352 8.79 23.75 4.64
CA VAL A 352 9.74 24.88 4.68
C VAL A 352 9.11 26.10 5.35
N GLU A 353 7.81 26.32 5.21
CA GLU A 353 7.09 27.40 5.91
C GLU A 353 6.93 27.15 7.41
N GLN A 354 6.76 25.89 7.84
CA GLN A 354 6.65 25.55 9.27
C GLN A 354 8.00 25.35 9.97
N ARG A 355 9.10 25.24 9.22
CA ARG A 355 10.45 24.99 9.74
C ARG A 355 11.43 26.05 9.25
N SER A 356 12.43 25.64 8.47
CA SER A 356 13.46 26.52 7.92
C SER A 356 13.82 26.11 6.49
N THR A 357 14.18 27.12 5.72
CA THR A 357 14.78 27.03 4.39
C THR A 357 16.20 26.42 4.46
N SER A 358 16.94 26.66 5.53
CA SER A 358 18.30 26.14 5.74
C SER A 358 18.31 24.62 5.93
N GLU A 359 17.29 24.06 6.58
CA GLU A 359 17.12 22.61 6.69
C GLU A 359 16.86 21.96 5.32
N PHE A 360 15.99 22.55 4.50
CA PHE A 360 15.76 22.09 3.12
C PHE A 360 17.03 22.13 2.29
N LEU A 361 17.85 23.16 2.46
CA LEU A 361 19.15 23.29 1.81
C LEU A 361 20.13 22.21 2.28
N ALA A 362 20.18 21.94 3.59
CA ALA A 362 21.09 20.95 4.19
C ALA A 362 20.87 19.53 3.64
N TYR A 363 19.64 19.18 3.24
CA TYR A 363 19.31 17.90 2.63
C TYR A 363 19.46 17.88 1.09
N GLY A 364 20.14 18.88 0.51
CA GLY A 364 20.35 18.96 -0.94
C GLY A 364 19.08 19.29 -1.72
N GLY A 365 18.11 19.94 -1.07
CA GLY A 365 16.79 20.19 -1.64
C GLY A 365 16.84 20.95 -2.96
N MET A 366 17.76 21.92 -3.11
CA MET A 366 17.91 22.69 -4.36
C MET A 366 18.29 21.81 -5.56
N ASP A 367 19.30 20.94 -5.43
CA ASP A 367 19.76 20.08 -6.53
C ASP A 367 18.70 19.04 -6.94
N ILE A 368 18.15 18.32 -5.96
CA ILE A 368 17.13 17.28 -6.19
C ILE A 368 15.95 17.86 -6.95
N MET A 369 15.48 19.00 -6.46
CA MET A 369 14.31 19.61 -6.99
C MET A 369 14.67 20.26 -8.37
N HIS A 370 15.87 20.84 -8.57
CA HIS A 370 16.30 21.37 -9.89
C HIS A 370 16.27 20.29 -10.98
N LYS A 371 16.74 19.09 -10.66
CA LYS A 371 16.66 17.92 -11.54
C LYS A 371 15.21 17.51 -11.84
N ALA A 372 14.34 17.55 -10.84
CA ALA A 372 12.93 17.22 -11.02
C ALA A 372 12.21 18.21 -11.96
N ILE A 373 12.49 19.52 -11.86
CA ILE A 373 11.82 20.51 -12.71
C ILE A 373 12.37 20.60 -14.13
N THR A 374 13.68 20.36 -14.33
CA THR A 374 14.26 20.34 -15.67
C THR A 374 13.73 19.19 -16.53
N ALA A 375 13.23 18.11 -15.92
CA ALA A 375 12.50 17.05 -16.60
C ALA A 375 11.14 17.49 -17.19
N TRP A 376 10.60 18.63 -16.73
CA TRP A 376 9.27 19.12 -17.13
C TRP A 376 9.36 20.54 -17.71
N PRO A 377 9.67 20.71 -19.01
CA PRO A 377 9.73 22.02 -19.62
C PRO A 377 8.37 22.76 -19.54
N PRO A 378 8.36 24.11 -19.47
CA PRO A 378 7.15 24.91 -19.29
C PRO A 378 6.33 25.02 -20.60
N GLU A 379 5.83 23.90 -21.11
CA GLU A 379 5.11 23.82 -22.39
C GLU A 379 3.59 23.95 -22.21
N THR A 380 3.08 23.57 -21.05
CA THR A 380 1.64 23.50 -20.74
C THR A 380 1.29 24.41 -19.57
N LYS A 381 0.00 24.76 -19.41
CA LYS A 381 -0.47 25.57 -18.26
C LYS A 381 -0.06 24.97 -16.91
N ASN A 382 -0.10 23.64 -16.79
CA ASN A 382 0.25 22.95 -15.56
C ASN A 382 1.76 23.01 -15.28
N THR A 383 2.60 22.77 -16.29
CA THR A 383 4.06 22.90 -16.15
C THR A 383 4.48 24.34 -15.86
N VAL A 384 3.83 25.34 -16.45
CA VAL A 384 4.03 26.76 -16.10
C VAL A 384 3.71 27.04 -14.63
N SER A 385 2.60 26.52 -14.11
CA SER A 385 2.23 26.64 -12.68
C SER A 385 3.30 26.06 -11.76
N LEU A 386 3.83 24.87 -12.09
CA LEU A 386 4.93 24.24 -11.34
C LEU A 386 6.20 25.10 -11.37
N HIS A 387 6.56 25.67 -12.52
CA HIS A 387 7.71 26.58 -12.65
C HIS A 387 7.56 27.87 -11.84
N GLN A 388 6.36 28.45 -11.80
CA GLN A 388 6.08 29.65 -10.99
C GLN A 388 6.16 29.37 -9.50
N LYS A 389 5.60 28.25 -9.04
CA LYS A 389 5.73 27.75 -7.68
C LYS A 389 7.21 27.68 -7.31
N TRP A 390 7.99 27.02 -8.13
CA TRP A 390 9.43 26.89 -7.98
C TRP A 390 10.24 28.17 -7.91
N GLN A 391 9.92 29.15 -8.76
CA GLN A 391 10.56 30.47 -8.69
C GLN A 391 10.36 31.11 -7.31
N LYS A 392 9.18 30.94 -6.69
CA LYS A 392 8.91 31.45 -5.34
C LYS A 392 9.80 30.76 -4.30
N MET A 393 9.97 29.44 -4.38
CA MET A 393 10.86 28.71 -3.47
C MET A 393 12.33 29.15 -3.62
N TYR A 394 12.84 29.24 -4.86
CA TYR A 394 14.22 29.70 -5.06
C TYR A 394 14.44 31.11 -4.56
N ARG A 395 13.52 32.05 -4.85
CA ARG A 395 13.61 33.40 -4.29
C ARG A 395 13.59 33.38 -2.76
N LYS A 396 12.76 32.54 -2.15
CA LYS A 396 12.71 32.39 -0.69
C LYS A 396 14.06 31.92 -0.13
N ILE A 397 14.68 30.91 -0.74
CA ILE A 397 15.98 30.37 -0.31
C ILE A 397 17.12 31.36 -0.56
N LEU A 398 17.19 31.98 -1.75
CA LEU A 398 18.26 32.91 -2.12
C LEU A 398 18.22 34.20 -1.29
N ASN A 399 17.02 34.64 -0.88
CA ASN A 399 16.84 35.82 -0.05
C ASN A 399 16.95 35.52 1.46
N ASP A 400 17.13 34.25 1.85
CA ASP A 400 17.25 33.89 3.25
C ASP A 400 18.70 34.11 3.77
N PRO A 401 18.90 34.99 4.77
CA PRO A 401 20.21 35.25 5.35
C PRO A 401 20.89 34.00 5.95
N GLU A 402 20.12 33.01 6.41
CA GLU A 402 20.67 31.75 6.91
C GLU A 402 21.20 30.90 5.75
N CYS A 403 20.43 30.76 4.65
CA CYS A 403 20.85 29.99 3.48
C CYS A 403 22.07 30.58 2.78
N THR A 404 22.17 31.91 2.68
CA THR A 404 23.29 32.58 2.02
C THR A 404 24.63 32.34 2.71
N LYS A 405 24.65 32.07 4.03
CA LYS A 405 25.87 31.65 4.76
C LYS A 405 26.42 30.32 4.24
N TYR A 406 25.57 29.43 3.73
CA TYR A 406 25.95 28.12 3.19
C TYR A 406 26.34 28.16 1.71
N ARG A 407 26.26 29.31 1.03
CA ARG A 407 26.56 29.42 -0.41
C ARG A 407 27.98 28.96 -0.76
N ASN A 408 28.94 29.20 0.13
CA ASN A 408 30.36 28.93 -0.09
C ASN A 408 30.89 27.77 0.76
N THR A 409 30.02 26.96 1.38
CA THR A 409 30.48 25.88 2.27
C THR A 409 30.94 24.64 1.51
N THR A 410 30.32 24.31 0.37
CA THR A 410 30.77 23.20 -0.48
C THR A 410 30.63 23.56 -1.97
N PRO A 411 31.43 22.96 -2.87
CA PRO A 411 31.32 23.17 -4.31
C PRO A 411 29.92 22.84 -4.87
N GLU A 412 29.28 21.80 -4.34
CA GLU A 412 27.94 21.35 -4.77
C GLU A 412 26.88 22.40 -4.43
N LEU A 413 26.97 23.01 -3.25
CA LEU A 413 26.08 24.10 -2.86
C LEU A 413 26.33 25.34 -3.73
N GLN A 414 27.60 25.70 -3.94
CA GLN A 414 27.93 26.84 -4.80
C GLN A 414 27.35 26.67 -6.21
N GLU A 415 27.45 25.47 -6.78
CA GLU A 415 26.84 25.14 -8.06
C GLU A 415 25.31 25.23 -8.01
N ALA A 416 24.67 24.67 -6.98
CA ALA A 416 23.22 24.74 -6.82
C ALA A 416 22.68 26.18 -6.73
N PHE A 417 23.39 27.08 -6.04
CA PHE A 417 23.06 28.51 -5.98
C PHE A 417 23.16 29.17 -7.37
N VAL A 418 24.23 28.89 -8.12
CA VAL A 418 24.42 29.41 -9.49
C VAL A 418 23.33 28.89 -10.44
N GLN A 419 22.99 27.60 -10.36
CA GLN A 419 21.92 27.00 -11.16
C GLN A 419 20.55 27.63 -10.85
N ALA A 420 20.26 27.91 -9.58
CA ALA A 420 19.02 28.58 -9.19
C ALA A 420 18.94 30.03 -9.69
N GLU A 421 20.02 30.80 -9.57
CA GLU A 421 20.10 32.18 -10.11
C GLU A 421 19.90 32.19 -11.64
N LYS A 422 20.55 31.26 -12.35
CA LYS A 422 20.40 31.09 -13.80
C LYS A 422 18.95 30.72 -14.17
N TYR A 423 18.37 29.75 -13.47
CA TYR A 423 16.99 29.32 -13.69
C TYR A 423 15.98 30.47 -13.51
N LEU A 424 16.16 31.32 -12.48
CA LEU A 424 15.30 32.49 -12.27
C LEU A 424 15.42 33.47 -13.44
N ALA A 425 16.65 33.79 -13.87
CA ALA A 425 16.89 34.71 -14.98
C ALA A 425 16.35 34.21 -16.33
N GLU A 426 16.41 32.90 -16.59
CA GLU A 426 15.89 32.28 -17.82
C GLU A 426 14.36 32.22 -17.83
N ASN A 427 13.73 31.82 -16.72
CA ASN A 427 12.28 31.73 -16.65
C ASN A 427 11.58 33.09 -16.61
N GLU A 428 12.20 34.12 -16.02
CA GLU A 428 11.67 35.50 -16.10
C GLU A 428 11.58 35.99 -17.56
N LYS A 429 12.53 35.59 -18.42
CA LYS A 429 12.50 35.85 -19.86
C LYS A 429 11.46 35.01 -20.59
N MET A 430 11.30 33.73 -20.25
CA MET A 430 10.31 32.86 -20.91
C MET A 430 8.86 33.22 -20.57
N LEU A 431 8.58 33.58 -19.32
CA LEU A 431 7.23 33.91 -18.85
C LEU A 431 6.78 35.32 -19.23
N SER A 432 7.71 36.23 -19.56
CA SER A 432 7.39 37.57 -20.08
C SER A 432 7.07 37.59 -21.58
N VAL A 433 7.36 36.51 -22.31
CA VAL A 433 7.20 36.41 -23.77
C VAL A 433 5.89 35.71 -24.19
N ARG A 434 5.16 35.07 -23.28
CA ARG A 434 3.86 34.44 -23.59
C ARG A 434 2.69 35.38 -23.24
N PRO A 435 1.89 35.86 -24.21
CA PRO A 435 0.65 36.57 -23.91
C PRO A 435 -0.36 35.63 -23.25
N ALA A 436 -1.17 36.20 -22.36
CA ALA A 436 -2.14 35.54 -21.50
C ALA A 436 -3.22 34.73 -22.24
#